data_AF-A0A7C4TSA9-F1
#
_entry.id   AF-A0A7C4TSA9-F1
#
_cell.length_a   1.000
_cell.length_b   1.000
_cell.length_c   1.000
_cell.angle_alpha   90.00
_cell.angle_beta   90.00
_cell.angle_gamma   90.00
#
_symmetry.space_group_name_H-M   'P 1'
#
loop_
_entity.id
_entity.type
_entity.pdbx_description
1 polymer ?
#
loop_
_entity_poly.entity_id
_entity_poly.type
_entity_poly.pdbx_seq_one_letter_code
_entity_poly.pdbx_strand_id
1 'polypeptide(L)'
;MSEEQVEAFLDEHNVFAVVGVSRNPQKYGHQVYKDLKSAGYKVYPVNPNAQEVLGNKCYPCLEELPERPDVVVTVVPPQVTEQVVKTCKELEIKRVWMQPGSESEEAIRFCKENGLEVVYDKCIMVERKRRK
;
A
#
# COMPACT_ATOMS: atom_id res chain seq x y z
N MET A 1 -2.85 -15.93 -5.88
CA MET A 1 -3.94 -14.97 -6.11
C MET A 1 -4.38 -15.06 -7.56
N SER A 2 -5.68 -14.88 -7.85
CA SER A 2 -6.18 -14.87 -9.23
C SER A 2 -5.75 -13.58 -9.96
N GLU A 3 -5.71 -13.62 -11.29
CA GLU A 3 -5.50 -12.41 -12.11
C GLU A 3 -6.59 -11.37 -11.84
N GLU A 4 -7.84 -11.81 -11.70
CA GLU A 4 -9.00 -10.99 -11.33
C GLU A 4 -8.79 -10.23 -10.01
N GLN A 5 -8.22 -10.89 -8.99
CA GLN A 5 -7.91 -10.22 -7.72
C GLN A 5 -6.88 -9.10 -7.93
N VAL A 6 -5.84 -9.34 -8.73
CA VAL A 6 -4.82 -8.32 -9.03
C VAL A 6 -5.42 -7.15 -9.81
N GLU A 7 -6.35 -7.42 -10.73
CA GLU A 7 -7.09 -6.39 -11.47
C GLU A 7 -7.96 -5.54 -10.54
N ALA A 8 -8.70 -6.16 -9.63
CA ALA A 8 -9.53 -5.45 -8.65
C ALA A 8 -8.70 -4.50 -7.75
N PHE A 9 -7.45 -4.88 -7.43
CA PHE A 9 -6.53 -4.00 -6.70
C PHE A 9 -6.02 -2.84 -7.54
N LEU A 10 -5.86 -3.02 -8.86
CA LEU A 10 -5.28 -2.04 -9.78
C LEU A 10 -6.31 -1.16 -10.50
N ASP A 11 -7.59 -1.25 -10.13
CA ASP A 11 -8.66 -0.36 -10.62
C ASP A 11 -8.24 1.11 -10.43
N GLU A 12 -8.33 1.89 -11.50
CA GLU A 12 -7.94 3.30 -11.54
C GLU A 12 -8.79 4.19 -10.63
N HIS A 13 -10.00 3.73 -10.25
CA HIS A 13 -10.90 4.44 -9.33
C HIS A 13 -10.55 4.20 -7.86
N ASN A 14 -9.69 3.22 -7.54
CA ASN A 14 -9.28 2.97 -6.17
C ASN A 14 -8.44 4.14 -5.62
N VAL A 15 -8.66 4.46 -4.35
CA VAL A 15 -7.78 5.33 -3.56
C VAL A 15 -6.70 4.47 -2.89
N PHE A 16 -5.45 4.88 -3.04
CA PHE A 16 -4.30 4.15 -2.50
C PHE A 16 -3.67 4.89 -1.33
N ALA A 17 -3.12 4.14 -0.38
CA ALA A 17 -2.14 4.64 0.56
C ALA A 17 -0.87 3.79 0.48
N VAL A 18 0.28 4.44 0.34
CA VAL A 18 1.58 3.74 0.40
C VAL A 18 2.17 3.96 1.79
N VAL A 19 2.32 2.88 2.55
CA VAL A 19 2.94 2.90 3.87
C VAL A 19 4.43 2.57 3.73
N GLY A 20 5.28 3.43 4.29
CA GLY A 20 6.73 3.33 4.15
C GLY A 20 7.31 4.20 3.04
N VAL A 21 6.61 5.27 2.64
CA VAL A 21 7.13 6.22 1.64
C VAL A 21 8.39 6.91 2.16
N SER A 22 9.39 7.13 1.29
CA SER A 22 10.64 7.79 1.67
C SER A 22 10.88 9.07 0.88
N ARG A 23 11.57 10.03 1.48
CA ARG A 23 12.15 11.19 0.78
C ARG A 23 13.33 10.79 -0.12
N ASN A 24 13.97 9.65 0.16
CA ASN A 24 15.11 9.17 -0.62
C ASN A 24 14.63 8.49 -1.92
N PRO A 25 14.99 9.01 -3.11
CA PRO A 25 14.55 8.45 -4.39
C PRO A 25 15.06 7.03 -4.68
N GLN A 26 16.10 6.58 -3.99
CA GLN A 26 16.65 5.24 -4.12
C GLN A 26 15.85 4.18 -3.36
N LYS A 27 14.93 4.58 -2.47
CA LYS A 27 14.12 3.64 -1.68
C LYS A 27 12.86 3.24 -2.45
N TYR A 28 12.49 1.96 -2.37
CA TYR A 28 11.30 1.45 -3.05
C TYR A 28 10.00 2.15 -2.64
N GLY A 29 9.83 2.55 -1.38
CA GLY A 29 8.66 3.32 -0.96
C GLY A 29 8.49 4.65 -1.72
N HIS A 30 9.60 5.31 -2.05
CA HIS A 30 9.57 6.49 -2.92
C HIS A 30 9.18 6.14 -4.35
N GLN A 31 9.79 5.09 -4.90
CA GLN A 31 9.58 4.69 -6.30
C GLN A 31 8.14 4.21 -6.54
N VAL A 32 7.59 3.40 -5.63
CA VAL A 32 6.19 2.91 -5.68
C VAL A 32 5.21 4.08 -5.62
N TYR A 33 5.39 4.98 -4.65
CA TYR A 33 4.56 6.18 -4.53
C TYR A 33 4.62 7.04 -5.79
N LYS A 34 5.83 7.30 -6.30
CA LYS A 34 6.02 8.05 -7.54
C LYS A 34 5.37 7.38 -8.74
N ASP A 35 5.50 6.06 -8.87
CA ASP A 35 5.00 5.28 -9.99
C ASP A 35 3.46 5.30 -10.05
N LEU A 36 2.79 5.07 -8.91
CA LEU A 36 1.33 5.18 -8.80
C LEU A 36 0.85 6.62 -9.08
N LYS A 37 1.47 7.62 -8.44
CA LYS A 37 1.13 9.04 -8.66
C LYS A 37 1.29 9.44 -10.13
N SER A 38 2.40 9.05 -10.77
CA SER A 38 2.67 9.38 -12.17
C SER A 38 1.76 8.63 -13.15
N ALA A 39 1.14 7.53 -12.70
CA ALA A 39 0.19 6.76 -13.47
C ALA A 39 -1.26 7.27 -13.33
N GLY A 40 -1.50 8.32 -12.54
CA GLY A 40 -2.82 8.96 -12.41
C GLY A 40 -3.66 8.47 -11.23
N TYR A 41 -3.17 7.51 -10.45
CA TYR A 41 -3.89 7.02 -9.27
C TYR A 41 -3.96 8.09 -8.18
N LYS A 42 -5.10 8.13 -7.47
CA LYS A 42 -5.23 8.89 -6.23
C LYS A 42 -4.47 8.14 -5.13
N VAL A 43 -3.33 8.69 -4.68
CA VAL A 43 -2.45 8.00 -3.75
C VAL A 43 -1.89 8.93 -2.66
N TYR A 44 -2.01 8.50 -1.40
CA TYR A 44 -1.45 9.18 -0.25
C TYR A 44 -0.13 8.55 0.22
N PRO A 45 0.88 9.37 0.55
CA PRO A 45 2.10 8.88 1.18
C PRO A 45 1.95 8.82 2.70
N VAL A 46 2.36 7.70 3.30
CA VAL A 46 2.33 7.49 4.76
C VAL A 46 3.73 7.16 5.27
N ASN A 47 4.24 8.01 6.18
CA ASN A 47 5.49 7.84 6.92
C ASN A 47 5.54 8.84 8.10
N PRO A 48 5.63 8.37 9.37
CA PRO A 48 5.69 9.25 10.54
C PRO A 48 6.95 10.13 10.60
N ASN A 49 7.98 9.82 9.82
CA ASN A 49 9.26 10.55 9.80
C ASN A 49 9.40 11.54 8.62
N ALA A 50 8.30 11.81 7.91
CA ALA A 50 8.28 12.76 6.80
C ALA A 50 7.00 13.59 6.84
N GLN A 51 7.12 14.91 6.68
CA GLN A 51 5.97 15.81 6.56
C GLN A 51 5.55 16.02 5.10
N GLU A 52 6.47 15.84 4.16
CA GLU A 52 6.22 16.01 2.73
C GLU A 52 7.07 15.04 1.90
N VAL A 53 6.49 14.48 0.83
CA VAL A 53 7.19 13.69 -0.19
C VAL A 53 6.65 14.03 -1.58
N LEU A 54 7.57 14.34 -2.51
CA LEU A 54 7.25 14.72 -3.89
C LEU A 54 6.25 15.90 -4.00
N GLY A 55 6.38 16.89 -3.11
CA GLY A 55 5.53 18.07 -3.08
C GLY A 55 4.12 17.83 -2.50
N ASN A 56 3.85 16.66 -1.92
CA ASN A 56 2.57 16.38 -1.26
C ASN A 56 2.77 16.13 0.23
N LYS A 57 1.79 16.56 1.04
CA LYS A 57 1.71 16.23 2.46
C LYS A 57 1.84 14.71 2.66
N CYS A 58 2.76 14.33 3.54
CA CYS A 58 2.94 12.96 4.00
C CYS A 58 2.30 12.82 5.36
N TYR A 59 1.49 11.78 5.52
CA TYR A 59 0.71 11.55 6.72
C TYR A 59 1.49 10.60 7.65
N PRO A 60 1.39 10.77 8.98
CA PRO A 60 2.14 9.93 9.90
C PRO A 60 1.57 8.52 10.01
N CYS A 61 0.26 8.35 9.79
CA CYS A 61 -0.44 7.07 9.88
C CYS A 61 -1.68 7.04 8.96
N LEU A 62 -2.38 5.91 8.90
CA LEU A 62 -3.55 5.71 8.01
C LEU A 62 -4.79 6.46 8.52
N GLU A 63 -4.89 6.62 9.83
CA GLU A 63 -5.99 7.26 10.56
C GLU A 63 -6.07 8.76 10.28
N GLU A 64 -4.95 9.39 9.94
CA GLU A 64 -4.87 10.82 9.62
C GLU A 64 -5.09 11.13 8.13
N LEU A 65 -5.34 10.12 7.30
CA LEU A 65 -5.63 10.33 5.89
C LEU A 65 -6.94 11.12 5.70
N PRO A 66 -7.00 12.02 4.70
CA PRO A 66 -8.17 12.87 4.46
C PRO A 66 -9.37 12.07 3.94
N GLU A 67 -9.13 10.86 3.45
CA GLU A 67 -10.15 9.88 3.10
C GLU A 67 -9.59 8.47 3.35
N ARG A 68 -10.48 7.50 3.56
CA ARG A 68 -10.10 6.11 3.71
C ARG A 68 -9.62 5.54 2.36
N PRO A 69 -8.44 4.91 2.30
CA PRO A 69 -7.98 4.25 1.07
C PRO A 69 -8.74 2.94 0.83
N ASP A 70 -8.94 2.60 -0.44
CA ASP A 70 -9.42 1.29 -0.86
C ASP A 70 -8.31 0.24 -0.76
N VAL A 71 -7.07 0.64 -1.09
CA VAL A 71 -5.88 -0.23 -1.14
C VAL A 71 -4.74 0.36 -0.31
N VAL A 72 -4.22 -0.43 0.63
CA VAL A 72 -2.98 -0.11 1.36
C VAL A 72 -1.82 -0.91 0.78
N VAL A 73 -0.76 -0.21 0.34
CA VAL A 73 0.47 -0.80 -0.17
C VAL A 73 1.56 -0.70 0.89
N THR A 74 2.04 -1.82 1.42
CA THR A 74 3.12 -1.82 2.41
C THR A 74 4.48 -1.94 1.75
N VAL A 75 5.40 -1.05 2.14
CA VAL A 75 6.82 -1.05 1.73
C VAL A 75 7.71 -0.87 2.97
N VAL A 76 7.34 -1.56 4.05
CA VAL A 76 7.94 -1.52 5.38
C VAL A 76 8.41 -2.91 5.79
N PRO A 77 9.23 -3.05 6.86
CA PRO A 77 9.60 -4.36 7.38
C PRO A 77 8.36 -5.17 7.80
N PRO A 78 8.43 -6.52 7.74
CA PRO A 78 7.28 -7.39 8.02
C PRO A 78 6.59 -7.16 9.38
N GLN A 79 7.36 -6.85 10.42
CA GLN A 79 6.82 -6.56 11.77
C GLN A 79 5.96 -5.28 11.79
N VAL A 80 6.25 -4.32 10.91
CA VAL A 80 5.43 -3.12 10.76
C VAL A 80 4.17 -3.45 9.95
N THR A 81 4.29 -4.28 8.90
CA THR A 81 3.14 -4.77 8.13
C THR A 81 2.11 -5.47 9.02
N GLU A 82 2.55 -6.27 9.99
CA GLU A 82 1.67 -6.93 10.99
C GLU A 82 0.83 -5.96 11.81
N GLN A 83 1.37 -4.76 12.10
CA GLN A 83 0.60 -3.70 12.75
C GLN A 83 -0.33 -3.00 11.75
N VAL A 84 0.18 -2.71 10.55
CA VAL A 84 -0.61 -2.06 9.49
C VAL A 84 -1.86 -2.85 9.14
N VAL A 85 -1.81 -4.19 9.05
CA VAL A 85 -3.00 -5.00 8.74
C VAL A 85 -4.06 -4.95 9.84
N LYS A 86 -3.66 -4.76 11.11
CA LYS A 86 -4.59 -4.56 12.24
C LYS A 86 -5.28 -3.20 12.11
N THR A 87 -4.51 -2.14 11.84
CA THR A 87 -5.07 -0.81 11.54
C THR A 87 -5.99 -0.86 10.31
N CYS A 88 -5.64 -1.59 9.25
CA CYS A 88 -6.52 -1.76 8.09
C CYS A 88 -7.86 -2.38 8.50
N LYS A 89 -7.85 -3.41 9.37
CA LYS A 89 -9.07 -4.01 9.88
C LYS A 89 -9.91 -3.02 10.69
N GLU A 90 -9.30 -2.26 11.59
CA GLU A 90 -9.97 -1.26 12.43
C GLU A 90 -10.61 -0.13 11.60
N LEU A 91 -9.93 0.30 10.54
CA LEU A 91 -10.41 1.32 9.61
C LEU A 91 -11.33 0.76 8.51
N GLU A 92 -11.65 -0.53 8.54
CA GLU A 92 -12.44 -1.23 7.53
C GLU A 92 -11.88 -1.11 6.11
N ILE A 93 -10.56 -1.02 5.97
CA ILE A 93 -9.83 -1.08 4.71
C ILE A 93 -9.72 -2.55 4.29
N LYS A 94 -10.23 -2.88 3.10
CA LYS A 94 -10.44 -4.27 2.69
C LYS A 94 -9.29 -4.88 1.90
N ARG A 95 -8.39 -4.07 1.32
CA ARG A 95 -7.36 -4.56 0.40
C ARG A 95 -5.96 -4.15 0.84
N VAL A 96 -5.07 -5.13 1.00
CA VAL A 96 -3.66 -4.92 1.37
C VAL A 96 -2.73 -5.54 0.33
N TRP A 97 -1.87 -4.71 -0.23
CA TRP A 97 -0.80 -5.13 -1.14
C TRP A 97 0.53 -5.09 -0.40
N MET A 98 1.09 -6.25 -0.09
CA MET A 98 2.42 -6.40 0.48
C MET A 98 3.44 -6.45 -0.66
N GLN A 99 4.27 -5.40 -0.78
CA GLN A 99 5.39 -5.44 -1.71
C GLN A 99 6.40 -6.51 -1.27
N PRO A 100 7.16 -7.12 -2.19
CA PRO A 100 8.14 -8.14 -1.86
C PRO A 100 9.08 -7.71 -0.73
N GLY A 101 9.21 -8.54 0.30
CA GLY A 101 9.98 -8.28 1.52
C GLY A 101 9.24 -7.49 2.61
N SER A 102 7.96 -7.16 2.40
CA SER A 102 7.11 -6.56 3.44
C SER A 102 6.08 -7.53 4.03
N GLU A 103 5.91 -8.70 3.42
CA GLU A 103 5.02 -9.75 3.86
C GLU A 103 5.55 -10.52 5.08
N SER A 104 4.63 -11.02 5.91
CA SER A 104 4.90 -12.08 6.88
C SER A 104 3.77 -13.10 6.86
N GLU A 105 4.05 -14.33 7.29
CA GLU A 105 3.03 -15.36 7.46
C GLU A 105 1.92 -14.90 8.42
N GLU A 106 2.28 -14.18 9.49
CA GLU A 106 1.32 -13.63 10.45
C GLU A 106 0.40 -12.59 9.80
N ALA A 107 0.95 -11.63 9.06
CA ALA A 107 0.16 -10.60 8.39
C ALA A 107 -0.77 -11.20 7.33
N ILE A 108 -0.29 -12.18 6.55
CA ILE A 108 -1.09 -12.88 5.54
C ILE A 108 -2.22 -13.67 6.21
N ARG A 109 -1.92 -14.41 7.29
CA ARG A 109 -2.92 -15.18 8.05
C ARG A 109 -3.97 -14.24 8.64
N PHE A 110 -3.54 -13.15 9.28
CA PHE A 110 -4.44 -12.15 9.85
C PHE A 110 -5.40 -11.58 8.81
N CYS A 111 -4.91 -11.22 7.61
CA CYS A 111 -5.76 -10.72 6.54
C CYS A 111 -6.86 -11.74 6.17
N LYS A 112 -6.47 -13.00 5.94
CA LYS A 112 -7.40 -14.08 5.55
C LYS A 112 -8.45 -14.35 6.63
N GLU A 113 -8.06 -14.41 7.89
CA GLU A 113 -8.96 -14.67 9.02
C GLU A 113 -9.94 -13.52 9.28
N ASN A 114 -9.57 -12.29 8.90
CA ASN A 114 -10.36 -11.09 9.17
C ASN A 114 -11.12 -10.54 7.95
N GLY A 115 -11.08 -11.27 6.82
CA GLY A 115 -11.78 -10.91 5.59
C GLY A 115 -11.15 -9.77 4.80
N LEU A 116 -9.85 -9.54 4.97
CA LEU A 116 -9.08 -8.62 4.12
C LEU A 116 -8.55 -9.40 2.91
N GLU A 117 -8.76 -8.85 1.72
CA GLU A 117 -8.09 -9.32 0.52
C GLU A 117 -6.61 -8.94 0.60
N VAL A 118 -5.74 -9.88 0.26
CA VAL A 118 -4.29 -9.67 0.33
C VAL A 118 -3.58 -10.13 -0.94
N VAL A 119 -2.69 -9.28 -1.44
CA VAL A 119 -1.74 -9.56 -2.52
C VAL A 119 -0.33 -9.46 -1.94
N TYR A 120 0.51 -10.46 -2.16
CA TYR A 120 1.92 -10.53 -1.73
C TYR A 120 2.76 -11.22 -2.83
N ASP A 121 4.10 -11.26 -2.68
CA ASP A 121 5.05 -11.79 -3.69
C ASP A 121 4.98 -11.14 -5.10
N LYS A 122 4.19 -10.08 -5.27
CA LYS A 122 4.02 -9.36 -6.52
C LYS A 122 4.41 -7.89 -6.34
N CYS A 123 5.17 -7.36 -7.30
CA CYS A 123 5.49 -5.93 -7.31
C CYS A 123 4.38 -5.13 -8.01
N ILE A 124 3.74 -4.20 -7.29
CA ILE A 124 2.63 -3.41 -7.83
C ILE A 124 3.02 -2.63 -9.09
N MET A 125 4.24 -2.11 -9.16
CA MET A 125 4.74 -1.39 -10.34
C MET A 125 4.86 -2.30 -11.57
N VAL A 126 5.26 -3.56 -11.37
CA VAL A 126 5.42 -4.54 -12.45
C VAL A 126 4.06 -5.00 -12.95
N GLU A 127 3.17 -5.39 -12.03
CA GLU A 127 1.82 -5.85 -12.38
C GLU A 127 1.02 -4.76 -13.09
N ARG A 128 1.08 -3.51 -12.61
CA ARG A 128 0.47 -2.35 -13.27
C ARG A 128 1.01 -2.11 -14.67
N LYS A 129 2.32 -2.21 -14.88
CA LYS A 129 2.94 -1.98 -16.20
C LYS A 129 2.64 -3.10 -17.20
N ARG A 130 2.41 -4.32 -16.75
CA ARG A 130 2.01 -5.46 -17.58
C ARG A 130 0.60 -5.32 -18.17
N ARG A 131 -0.22 -4.45 -17.59
CA ARG A 131 -1.65 -4.28 -17.92
C ARG A 131 -1.92 -3.00 -18.71
N LYS A 132 -0.88 -2.45 -19.35
CA LYS A 132 -0.97 -1.31 -20.25
C LYS A 132 -1.15 -1.74 -21.70
#